data_AF-A0A0J9EVN1-F1
#
_entry.id   AF-A0A0J9EVN1-F1
#
_cell.length_a   1.000
_cell.length_b   1.000
_cell.length_c   1.000
_cell.angle_alpha   90.00
_cell.angle_beta   90.00
_cell.angle_gamma   90.00
#
_symmetry.space_group_name_H-M   'P 1'
#
loop_
_entity.id
_entity.type
_entity.pdbx_description
1 polymer ?
#
loop_
_entity_poly.entity_id
_entity_poly.type
_entity_poly.pdbx_seq_one_letter_code
_entity_poly.pdbx_strand_id
1 'polypeptide(L)'
;MAKPKSIPKWQQTLVQWSPLVGTSGLTFFLASSQKFGAAIASAFLTGATLLWGSYSKSFMAEAEQEAEKLGYEEAQLKQAVQVLEVEPLSSEQIEQFVNNWYQEVERTRRMGEDDLATKEAASRNAQDLLKQINQHQALQVLASNPLLLTLIARVHQQNQSIPLKRVELYQSICEVMLGKRQEAKGIRSPLTIREKFSVLQPLALELMGRQTRQFQLEEVETLFGEHLAKLPNPPEPLEFLKRLQAVDALIANEGEGDYVFAHLRFQQYLAAVEVKETKQEHIFLEALHDPKKLYWWAETMRLYAAQNDASELVNAILQEPNLKKLLLAWDFCQEGFVGSEAKKALLTVSNQPLEILDETDRDYAISKQPFYFKLAYYLQTGQWQEADRETFNVMQGFMGGFSTEGLKNFPCADLRVIDRLWVKYSNGKFGFSVQKQIWIDVGGKLDYGEDLDAARRAFIKLSDQVEWRKDGEFIRGYKDLVWDSTLAPQAHLPSFGIGVGKWGGMVRGY
;
A
#
# COMPACT_ATOMS: atom_id res chain seq x y z
N MET A 1 7.63 -57.12 -20.06
CA MET A 1 6.36 -56.50 -20.49
C MET A 1 5.45 -56.32 -19.28
N ALA A 2 5.29 -55.08 -18.80
CA ALA A 2 4.24 -54.70 -17.85
C ALA A 2 3.83 -53.26 -18.19
N LYS A 3 2.61 -53.06 -18.69
CA LYS A 3 2.05 -51.74 -18.97
C LYS A 3 1.62 -51.08 -17.64
N PRO A 4 1.84 -49.78 -17.42
CA PRO A 4 1.22 -49.08 -16.30
C PRO A 4 -0.31 -49.07 -16.48
N LYS A 5 -1.03 -49.42 -15.41
CA LYS A 5 -2.50 -49.39 -15.36
C LYS A 5 -2.97 -47.95 -15.52
N SER A 6 -3.80 -47.70 -16.53
CA SER A 6 -4.49 -46.41 -16.69
C SER A 6 -5.50 -46.21 -15.57
N ILE A 7 -5.49 -45.02 -14.99
CA ILE A 7 -6.45 -44.57 -13.98
C ILE A 7 -7.87 -44.65 -14.57
N PRO A 8 -8.85 -45.29 -13.90
CA PRO A 8 -10.22 -45.39 -14.40
C PRO A 8 -10.86 -44.02 -14.65
N LYS A 9 -11.60 -43.88 -15.75
CA LYS A 9 -12.22 -42.60 -16.17
C LYS A 9 -13.05 -41.92 -15.09
N TRP A 10 -13.75 -42.68 -14.24
CA TRP A 10 -14.56 -42.10 -13.16
C TRP A 10 -13.73 -41.36 -12.09
N GLN A 11 -12.47 -41.76 -11.87
CA GLN A 11 -11.53 -41.04 -10.98
C GLN A 11 -11.00 -39.75 -11.63
N GLN A 12 -10.91 -39.68 -12.95
CA GLN A 12 -10.56 -38.44 -13.67
C GLN A 12 -11.73 -37.44 -13.66
N THR A 13 -12.98 -37.92 -13.66
CA THR A 13 -14.18 -37.09 -13.64
C THR A 13 -14.45 -36.46 -12.26
N LEU A 14 -14.10 -37.15 -11.17
CA LEU A 14 -14.26 -36.63 -9.80
C LEU A 14 -13.25 -35.53 -9.44
N VAL A 15 -12.05 -35.55 -10.03
CA VAL A 15 -11.04 -34.47 -9.89
C VAL A 15 -11.47 -33.19 -10.63
N GLN A 16 -12.35 -33.30 -11.63
CA GLN A 16 -12.82 -32.16 -12.42
C GLN A 16 -14.09 -31.48 -11.85
N TRP A 17 -14.78 -32.09 -10.88
CA TRP A 17 -16.13 -31.65 -10.45
C TRP A 17 -16.30 -31.42 -8.93
N SER A 18 -15.21 -31.31 -8.16
CA SER A 18 -15.33 -30.88 -6.75
C SER A 18 -15.07 -29.37 -6.65
N PRO A 19 -16.09 -28.52 -6.36
CA PRO A 19 -15.95 -27.05 -6.32
C PRO A 19 -15.24 -26.54 -5.08
N LEU A 20 -14.97 -27.43 -4.13
CA LEU A 20 -14.18 -27.14 -2.94
C LEU A 20 -12.94 -28.03 -3.04
N VAL A 21 -11.78 -27.43 -2.73
CA VAL A 21 -10.56 -28.06 -2.18
C VAL A 21 -9.31 -28.08 -3.09
N GLY A 22 -8.29 -27.28 -2.73
CA GLY A 22 -6.89 -27.51 -3.14
C GLY A 22 -6.11 -28.50 -2.23
N THR A 23 -6.56 -28.74 -1.00
CA THR A 23 -5.79 -29.45 0.04
C THR A 23 -6.27 -30.88 0.36
N SER A 24 -7.57 -31.15 0.54
CA SER A 24 -8.15 -32.51 0.63
C SER A 24 -7.98 -33.34 -0.65
N GLY A 25 -7.93 -32.71 -1.84
CA GLY A 25 -7.58 -33.39 -3.09
C GLY A 25 -6.13 -33.89 -3.07
N LEU A 26 -5.21 -33.06 -2.54
CA LEU A 26 -3.82 -33.43 -2.31
C LEU A 26 -3.70 -34.52 -1.23
N THR A 27 -4.48 -34.42 -0.14
CA THR A 27 -4.53 -35.43 0.92
C THR A 27 -4.94 -36.80 0.37
N PHE A 28 -5.99 -36.86 -0.44
CA PHE A 28 -6.49 -38.09 -1.04
C PHE A 28 -5.54 -38.65 -2.12
N PHE A 29 -4.93 -37.78 -2.92
CA PHE A 29 -3.91 -38.15 -3.90
C PHE A 29 -2.66 -38.74 -3.22
N LEU A 30 -2.21 -38.15 -2.11
CA LEU A 30 -1.07 -38.63 -1.35
C LEU A 30 -1.36 -39.96 -0.63
N ALA A 31 -2.57 -40.13 -0.08
CA ALA A 31 -3.01 -41.38 0.54
C ALA A 31 -3.17 -42.51 -0.48
N SER A 32 -3.77 -42.23 -1.64
CA SER A 32 -3.92 -43.20 -2.74
C SER A 32 -2.60 -43.57 -3.42
N SER A 33 -1.60 -42.70 -3.32
CA SER A 33 -0.20 -42.96 -3.73
C SER A 33 0.66 -43.63 -2.65
N GLN A 34 0.04 -44.15 -1.58
CA GLN A 34 0.69 -44.78 -0.41
C GLN A 34 1.71 -43.89 0.34
N LYS A 35 1.62 -42.57 0.23
CA LYS A 35 2.47 -41.60 0.96
C LYS A 35 1.76 -41.10 2.23
N PHE A 36 1.51 -42.02 3.16
CA PHE A 36 0.65 -41.77 4.33
C PHE A 36 1.14 -40.67 5.28
N GLY A 37 2.46 -40.51 5.48
CA GLY A 37 3.00 -39.42 6.32
C GLY A 37 2.69 -38.01 5.79
N ALA A 38 2.77 -37.83 4.47
CA ALA A 38 2.44 -36.56 3.81
C ALA A 38 0.92 -36.32 3.75
N ALA A 39 0.13 -37.39 3.66
CA ALA A 39 -1.33 -37.30 3.72
C ALA A 39 -1.82 -36.84 5.11
N ILE A 40 -1.22 -37.34 6.20
CA ILE A 40 -1.58 -36.90 7.57
C ILE A 40 -1.25 -35.42 7.79
N ALA A 41 -0.08 -34.96 7.33
CA ALA A 41 0.30 -33.54 7.41
C ALA A 41 -0.65 -32.63 6.59
N SER A 42 -1.06 -33.08 5.40
CA SER A 42 -2.01 -32.36 4.55
C SER A 42 -3.42 -32.30 5.16
N ALA A 43 -3.87 -33.36 5.83
CA ALA A 43 -5.15 -33.38 6.54
C ALA A 43 -5.19 -32.38 7.71
N PHE A 44 -4.10 -32.25 8.47
CA PHE A 44 -3.96 -31.24 9.53
C PHE A 44 -3.96 -29.80 8.99
N LEU A 45 -3.23 -29.55 7.89
CA LEU A 45 -3.26 -28.27 7.19
C LEU A 45 -4.66 -27.92 6.68
N THR A 46 -5.42 -28.91 6.21
CA THR A 46 -6.81 -28.75 5.71
C THR A 46 -7.79 -28.46 6.85
N GLY A 47 -7.68 -29.18 7.97
CA GLY A 47 -8.47 -28.88 9.17
C GLY A 47 -8.15 -27.50 9.74
N ALA A 48 -6.87 -27.11 9.76
CA ALA A 48 -6.42 -25.79 10.19
C ALA A 48 -6.88 -24.67 9.25
N THR A 49 -6.91 -24.88 7.92
CA THR A 49 -7.44 -23.87 6.98
C THR A 49 -8.96 -23.74 7.01
N LEU A 50 -9.70 -24.83 7.30
CA LEU A 50 -11.16 -24.77 7.48
C LEU A 50 -11.55 -24.09 8.81
N LEU A 51 -10.84 -24.39 9.90
CA LEU A 51 -10.98 -23.69 11.18
C LEU A 51 -10.54 -22.22 11.07
N TRP A 52 -9.41 -21.95 10.41
CA TRP A 52 -8.94 -20.59 10.16
C TRP A 52 -9.92 -19.83 9.26
N GLY A 53 -10.41 -20.40 8.16
CA GLY A 53 -11.34 -19.71 7.25
C GLY A 53 -12.71 -19.42 7.86
N SER A 54 -13.21 -20.28 8.75
CA SER A 54 -14.48 -20.04 9.47
C SER A 54 -14.34 -19.03 10.62
N TYR A 55 -13.21 -19.06 11.34
CA TYR A 55 -12.91 -18.10 12.41
C TYR A 55 -12.44 -16.75 11.86
N SER A 56 -11.69 -16.74 10.75
CA SER A 56 -11.15 -15.54 10.13
C SER A 56 -12.20 -14.80 9.33
N LYS A 57 -13.18 -15.44 8.68
CA LYS A 57 -14.22 -14.67 7.96
C LYS A 57 -15.02 -13.77 8.88
N SER A 58 -15.44 -14.28 10.05
CA SER A 58 -16.17 -13.50 11.05
C SER A 58 -15.29 -12.45 11.73
N PHE A 59 -14.06 -12.83 12.12
CA PHE A 59 -13.11 -11.90 12.73
C PHE A 59 -12.62 -10.82 11.76
N MET A 60 -12.31 -11.16 10.50
CA MET A 60 -11.88 -10.21 9.47
C MET A 60 -13.03 -9.31 9.05
N ALA A 61 -14.27 -9.81 8.97
CA ALA A 61 -15.43 -8.96 8.72
C ALA A 61 -15.69 -7.98 9.88
N GLU A 62 -15.56 -8.42 11.14
CA GLU A 62 -15.62 -7.52 12.30
C GLU A 62 -14.43 -6.53 12.31
N ALA A 63 -13.23 -6.98 11.98
CA ALA A 63 -12.04 -6.14 11.94
C ALA A 63 -12.06 -5.12 10.81
N GLU A 64 -12.50 -5.51 9.61
CA GLU A 64 -12.74 -4.60 8.49
C GLU A 64 -13.87 -3.63 8.81
N GLN A 65 -14.96 -4.08 9.43
CA GLN A 65 -16.07 -3.19 9.82
C GLN A 65 -15.67 -2.16 10.88
N GLU A 66 -14.85 -2.55 11.86
CA GLU A 66 -14.33 -1.64 12.89
C GLU A 66 -13.25 -0.70 12.32
N ALA A 67 -12.38 -1.22 11.44
CA ALA A 67 -11.40 -0.43 10.68
C ALA A 67 -12.05 0.52 9.66
N GLU A 68 -13.22 0.19 9.12
CA GLU A 68 -14.02 1.07 8.27
C GLU A 68 -14.78 2.15 9.05
N LYS A 69 -15.06 1.91 10.34
CA LYS A 69 -15.71 2.90 11.21
C LYS A 69 -14.74 3.93 11.77
N LEU A 70 -13.53 3.51 12.14
CA LEU A 70 -12.57 4.33 12.87
C LEU A 70 -11.33 4.68 12.01
N GLY A 71 -11.10 3.97 10.92
CA GLY A 71 -9.82 3.94 10.21
C GLY A 71 -8.92 2.85 10.78
N TYR A 72 -8.12 2.21 9.92
CA TYR A 72 -7.24 1.09 10.29
C TYR A 72 -6.31 1.37 11.48
N GLU A 73 -5.95 2.64 11.72
CA GLU A 73 -5.09 3.07 12.83
C GLU A 73 -5.84 3.25 14.16
N GLU A 74 -7.16 3.50 14.13
CA GLU A 74 -8.01 3.76 15.31
C GLU A 74 -8.93 2.58 15.65
N ALA A 75 -8.94 1.52 14.83
CA ALA A 75 -9.76 0.34 15.02
C ALA A 75 -9.41 -0.39 16.32
N GLN A 76 -10.17 -0.16 17.39
CA GLN A 76 -10.02 -0.91 18.63
C GLN A 76 -10.73 -2.25 18.52
N LEU A 77 -9.98 -3.27 18.09
CA LEU A 77 -10.46 -4.65 18.12
C LEU A 77 -10.82 -5.01 19.58
N LYS A 78 -12.04 -5.51 19.79
CA LYS A 78 -12.58 -5.87 21.12
C LYS A 78 -11.74 -6.91 21.87
N GLN A 79 -10.85 -7.59 21.16
CA GLN A 79 -9.91 -8.56 21.70
C GLN A 79 -8.48 -8.04 21.55
N ALA A 80 -7.65 -8.30 22.55
CA ALA A 80 -6.22 -8.01 22.48
C ALA A 80 -5.57 -8.87 21.38
N VAL A 81 -5.35 -8.27 20.21
CA VAL A 81 -4.70 -8.93 19.08
C VAL A 81 -3.42 -8.18 18.70
N GLN A 82 -2.46 -8.93 18.18
CA GLN A 82 -1.25 -8.35 17.62
C GLN A 82 -1.56 -7.86 16.21
N VAL A 83 -1.54 -6.54 16.01
CA VAL A 83 -1.61 -5.93 14.68
C VAL A 83 -0.22 -5.97 14.07
N LEU A 84 -0.10 -6.55 12.88
CA LEU A 84 1.13 -6.61 12.09
C LEU A 84 0.86 -5.92 10.75
N GLU A 85 1.76 -5.03 10.36
CA GLU A 85 1.73 -4.41 9.04
C GLU A 85 2.64 -5.20 8.08
N VAL A 86 2.18 -5.37 6.84
CA VAL A 86 2.99 -6.00 5.80
C VAL A 86 3.89 -4.93 5.19
N GLU A 87 5.19 -5.01 5.46
CA GLU A 87 6.15 -4.09 4.86
C GLU A 87 6.25 -4.27 3.33
N PRO A 88 6.58 -3.19 2.59
CA PRO A 88 6.90 -3.29 1.18
C PRO A 88 8.08 -4.24 0.93
N LEU A 89 8.12 -4.87 -0.25
CA LEU A 89 9.23 -5.71 -0.65
C LEU A 89 10.54 -4.92 -0.70
N SER A 90 11.58 -5.47 -0.08
CA SER A 90 12.94 -4.96 -0.19
C SER A 90 13.50 -5.20 -1.60
N SER A 91 14.55 -4.46 -1.98
CA SER A 91 15.22 -4.66 -3.26
C SER A 91 15.71 -6.11 -3.46
N GLU A 92 16.15 -6.77 -2.39
CA GLU A 92 16.57 -8.18 -2.41
C GLU A 92 15.38 -9.12 -2.65
N GLN A 93 14.25 -8.85 -2.02
CA GLN A 93 13.01 -9.63 -2.23
C GLN A 93 12.45 -9.42 -3.65
N ILE A 94 12.54 -8.20 -4.19
CA ILE A 94 12.18 -7.89 -5.58
C ILE A 94 13.05 -8.70 -6.54
N GLU A 95 14.37 -8.68 -6.34
CA GLU A 95 15.31 -9.45 -7.15
C GLU A 95 15.02 -10.96 -7.10
N GLN A 96 14.83 -11.50 -5.89
CA GLN A 96 14.49 -12.90 -5.70
C GLN A 96 13.18 -13.27 -6.39
N PHE A 97 12.15 -12.44 -6.26
CA PHE A 97 10.86 -12.64 -6.91
C PHE A 97 11.02 -12.67 -8.44
N VAL A 98 11.69 -11.68 -9.03
CA VAL A 98 11.84 -11.57 -10.49
C VAL A 98 12.61 -12.75 -11.07
N ASN A 99 13.68 -13.18 -10.39
CA ASN A 99 14.46 -14.34 -10.81
C ASN A 99 13.62 -15.63 -10.78
N ASN A 100 12.92 -15.88 -9.66
CA ASN A 100 12.06 -17.06 -9.51
C ASN A 100 10.91 -17.07 -10.52
N TRP A 101 10.30 -15.91 -10.77
CA TRP A 101 9.21 -15.74 -11.72
C TRP A 101 9.64 -16.12 -13.14
N TYR A 102 10.76 -15.57 -13.63
CA TYR A 102 11.22 -15.88 -14.99
C TYR A 102 11.69 -17.32 -15.16
N GLN A 103 12.28 -17.91 -14.11
CA GLN A 103 12.59 -19.34 -14.10
C GLN A 103 11.32 -20.17 -14.33
N GLU A 104 10.26 -19.92 -13.56
CA GLU A 104 9.03 -20.71 -13.67
C GLU A 104 8.28 -20.45 -14.98
N VAL A 105 8.30 -19.20 -15.46
CA VAL A 105 7.69 -18.83 -16.75
C VAL A 105 8.36 -19.53 -17.93
N GLU A 106 9.70 -19.52 -17.99
CA GLU A 106 10.44 -20.15 -19.10
C GLU A 106 10.36 -21.68 -19.00
N ARG A 107 10.40 -22.25 -17.78
CA ARG A 107 10.15 -23.67 -17.53
C ARG A 107 8.77 -24.09 -18.04
N THR A 108 7.74 -23.30 -17.78
CA THR A 108 6.37 -23.56 -18.25
C THR A 108 6.25 -23.46 -19.77
N ARG A 109 6.90 -22.46 -20.40
CA ARG A 109 6.91 -22.29 -21.86
C ARG A 109 7.55 -23.49 -22.58
N ARG A 110 8.56 -24.11 -21.96
CA ARG A 110 9.32 -25.24 -22.51
C ARG A 110 8.90 -26.59 -21.93
N MET A 111 7.63 -26.72 -21.52
CA MET A 111 7.03 -27.99 -21.10
C MET A 111 7.74 -28.68 -19.93
N GLY A 112 8.39 -27.92 -19.05
CA GLY A 112 9.02 -28.44 -17.83
C GLY A 112 10.49 -28.82 -17.96
N GLU A 113 11.12 -28.61 -19.12
CA GLU A 113 12.55 -28.87 -19.31
C GLU A 113 13.40 -27.81 -18.57
N ASP A 114 14.32 -28.27 -17.71
CA ASP A 114 15.26 -27.41 -16.97
C ASP A 114 16.65 -27.43 -17.65
N ASP A 115 16.68 -27.14 -18.95
CA ASP A 115 17.90 -27.13 -19.75
C ASP A 115 18.68 -25.80 -19.62
N LEU A 116 19.93 -25.78 -20.08
CA LEU A 116 20.80 -24.59 -20.00
C LEU A 116 20.17 -23.39 -20.73
N ALA A 117 19.51 -23.63 -21.86
CA ALA A 117 18.87 -22.59 -22.64
C ALA A 117 17.65 -21.96 -21.93
N THR A 118 16.92 -22.72 -21.11
CA THR A 118 15.83 -22.22 -20.26
C THR A 118 16.38 -21.31 -19.17
N LYS A 119 17.46 -21.72 -18.51
CA LYS A 119 18.13 -20.92 -17.47
C LYS A 119 18.71 -19.62 -18.03
N GLU A 120 19.35 -19.68 -19.19
CA GLU A 120 19.89 -18.49 -19.87
C GLU A 120 18.78 -17.51 -20.31
N ALA A 121 17.66 -18.01 -20.85
CA ALA A 121 16.53 -17.17 -21.22
C ALA A 121 15.89 -16.49 -19.98
N ALA A 122 15.66 -17.26 -18.91
CA ALA A 122 15.13 -16.74 -17.65
C ALA A 122 16.06 -15.67 -17.06
N SER A 123 17.36 -15.95 -16.98
CA SER A 123 18.36 -15.01 -16.45
C SER A 123 18.44 -13.72 -17.26
N ARG A 124 18.40 -13.79 -18.60
CA ARG A 124 18.42 -12.59 -19.45
C ARG A 124 17.19 -11.71 -19.24
N ASN A 125 16.01 -12.29 -19.23
CA ASN A 125 14.76 -11.53 -19.05
C ASN A 125 14.64 -10.96 -17.63
N ALA A 126 15.09 -11.70 -16.62
CA ALA A 126 15.14 -11.22 -15.24
C ALA A 126 16.10 -10.04 -15.09
N GLN A 127 17.31 -10.14 -15.64
CA GLN A 127 18.30 -9.06 -15.62
C GLN A 127 17.81 -7.81 -16.35
N ASP A 128 17.13 -7.97 -17.49
CA ASP A 128 16.57 -6.83 -18.22
C ASP A 128 15.46 -6.13 -17.42
N LEU A 129 14.54 -6.89 -16.83
CA LEU A 129 13.50 -6.33 -15.96
C LEU A 129 14.11 -5.61 -14.74
N LEU A 130 15.04 -6.25 -14.05
CA LEU A 130 15.69 -5.66 -12.87
C LEU A 130 16.47 -4.40 -13.24
N LYS A 131 17.11 -4.38 -14.41
CA LYS A 131 17.78 -3.19 -14.92
C LYS A 131 16.78 -2.05 -15.12
N GLN A 132 15.63 -2.29 -15.75
CA GLN A 132 14.60 -1.27 -15.95
C GLN A 132 14.04 -0.76 -14.61
N ILE A 133 13.73 -1.67 -13.67
CA ILE A 133 13.27 -1.30 -12.32
C ILE A 133 14.31 -0.43 -11.63
N ASN A 134 15.59 -0.83 -11.65
CA ASN A 134 16.66 -0.12 -10.96
C ASN A 134 17.05 1.22 -11.59
N GLN A 135 16.79 1.41 -12.88
CA GLN A 135 17.06 2.66 -13.59
C GLN A 135 16.00 3.75 -13.33
N HIS A 136 14.84 3.39 -12.80
CA HIS A 136 13.71 4.30 -12.63
C HIS A 136 13.15 4.24 -11.21
N GLN A 137 13.40 5.28 -10.41
CA GLN A 137 12.91 5.38 -9.02
C GLN A 137 11.39 5.16 -8.90
N ALA A 138 10.61 5.66 -9.86
CA ALA A 138 9.16 5.43 -9.89
C ALA A 138 8.81 3.93 -9.98
N LEU A 139 9.55 3.15 -10.77
CA LEU A 139 9.34 1.71 -10.89
C LEU A 139 9.77 0.97 -9.62
N GLN A 140 10.81 1.42 -8.92
CA GLN A 140 11.21 0.83 -7.63
C GLN A 140 10.10 0.97 -6.58
N VAL A 141 9.49 2.16 -6.49
CA VAL A 141 8.37 2.40 -5.57
C VAL A 141 7.18 1.48 -5.91
N LEU A 142 6.84 1.33 -7.19
CA LEU A 142 5.75 0.44 -7.61
C LEU A 142 6.10 -1.04 -7.36
N ALA A 143 7.32 -1.47 -7.68
CA ALA A 143 7.81 -2.83 -7.50
C ALA A 143 7.89 -3.27 -6.04
N SER A 144 7.96 -2.33 -5.09
CA SER A 144 7.88 -2.64 -3.66
C SER A 144 6.52 -3.23 -3.25
N ASN A 145 5.47 -3.05 -4.05
CA ASN A 145 4.19 -3.71 -3.86
C ASN A 145 4.18 -5.07 -4.60
N PRO A 146 4.00 -6.21 -3.91
CA PRO A 146 4.07 -7.54 -4.54
C PRO A 146 3.12 -7.75 -5.73
N LEU A 147 1.92 -7.17 -5.66
CA LEU A 147 0.98 -7.23 -6.76
C LEU A 147 1.52 -6.47 -7.97
N LEU A 148 1.92 -5.21 -7.78
CA LEU A 148 2.43 -4.38 -8.86
C LEU A 148 3.69 -4.99 -9.47
N LEU A 149 4.59 -5.56 -8.66
CA LEU A 149 5.74 -6.30 -9.17
C LEU A 149 5.34 -7.47 -10.06
N THR A 150 4.34 -8.26 -9.63
CA THR A 150 3.80 -9.36 -10.43
C THR A 150 3.26 -8.86 -11.77
N LEU A 151 2.55 -7.74 -11.75
CA LEU A 151 1.96 -7.16 -12.95
C LEU A 151 3.00 -6.52 -13.88
N ILE A 152 4.01 -5.84 -13.32
CA ILE A 152 5.17 -5.31 -14.04
C ILE A 152 5.92 -6.45 -14.73
N ALA A 153 6.22 -7.53 -14.01
CA ALA A 153 6.89 -8.70 -14.57
C ALA A 153 6.09 -9.33 -15.72
N ARG A 154 4.75 -9.33 -15.61
CA ARG A 154 3.85 -9.82 -16.65
C ARG A 154 3.78 -8.91 -17.88
N VAL A 155 3.79 -7.58 -17.71
CA VAL A 155 3.84 -6.63 -18.84
C VAL A 155 5.18 -6.69 -19.56
N HIS A 156 6.28 -6.70 -18.81
CA HIS A 156 7.64 -6.81 -19.36
C HIS A 156 7.81 -8.06 -20.21
N GLN A 157 7.28 -9.21 -19.75
CA GLN A 157 7.31 -10.47 -20.51
C GLN A 157 6.71 -10.35 -21.92
N GLN A 158 5.78 -9.42 -22.15
CA GLN A 158 5.11 -9.22 -23.44
C GLN A 158 5.73 -8.09 -24.27
N ASN A 159 6.03 -6.95 -23.66
CA ASN A 159 6.37 -5.73 -24.39
C ASN A 159 7.87 -5.38 -24.37
N GLN A 160 8.68 -6.09 -23.56
CA GLN A 160 10.09 -5.79 -23.26
C GLN A 160 10.37 -4.39 -22.69
N SER A 161 9.39 -3.48 -22.66
CA SER A 161 9.48 -2.16 -22.02
C SER A 161 8.31 -1.96 -21.05
N ILE A 162 8.56 -1.24 -19.96
CA ILE A 162 7.59 -1.02 -18.87
C ILE A 162 7.20 0.46 -18.85
N PRO A 163 5.90 0.79 -18.80
CA PRO A 163 5.46 2.16 -18.59
C PRO A 163 5.94 2.70 -17.23
N LEU A 164 6.44 3.93 -17.20
CA LEU A 164 6.98 4.56 -15.99
C LEU A 164 5.89 5.12 -15.08
N LYS A 165 4.69 5.40 -15.62
CA LYS A 165 3.55 5.89 -14.84
C LYS A 165 2.64 4.75 -14.40
N ARG A 166 2.16 4.84 -13.17
CA ARG A 166 1.27 3.86 -12.56
C ARG A 166 -0.04 3.66 -13.34
N VAL A 167 -0.64 4.74 -13.84
CA VAL A 167 -1.88 4.68 -14.65
C VAL A 167 -1.67 3.97 -15.99
N GLU A 168 -0.54 4.22 -16.65
CA GLU A 168 -0.17 3.57 -17.93
C GLU A 168 0.15 2.08 -17.71
N LEU A 169 0.74 1.74 -16.58
CA LEU A 169 0.96 0.36 -16.16
C LEU A 169 -0.38 -0.37 -15.99
N TYR A 170 -1.33 0.19 -15.23
CA TYR A 170 -2.66 -0.40 -15.06
C TYR A 170 -3.42 -0.56 -16.38
N GLN A 171 -3.36 0.45 -17.26
CA GLN A 171 -3.90 0.36 -18.60
C GLN A 171 -3.29 -0.83 -19.37
N SER A 172 -1.95 -0.90 -19.40
CA SER A 172 -1.21 -1.94 -20.12
C SER A 172 -1.57 -3.34 -19.63
N ILE A 173 -1.74 -3.49 -18.31
CA ILE A 173 -2.15 -4.76 -17.70
C ILE A 173 -3.56 -5.14 -18.14
N CYS A 174 -4.52 -4.20 -18.06
CA CYS A 174 -5.89 -4.44 -18.50
C CYS A 174 -5.95 -4.84 -19.97
N GLU A 175 -5.21 -4.15 -20.86
CA GLU A 175 -5.12 -4.50 -22.28
C GLU A 175 -4.49 -5.88 -22.52
N VAL A 176 -3.44 -6.23 -21.77
CA VAL A 176 -2.80 -7.55 -21.85
C VAL A 176 -3.75 -8.67 -21.43
N MET A 177 -4.53 -8.43 -20.37
CA MET A 177 -5.52 -9.37 -19.86
C MET A 177 -6.72 -9.50 -20.81
N LEU A 178 -7.20 -8.39 -21.38
CA LEU A 178 -8.41 -8.35 -22.20
C LEU A 178 -8.23 -8.73 -23.67
N GLY A 179 -7.03 -8.92 -24.19
CA GLY A 179 -6.90 -9.31 -25.61
C GLY A 179 -5.52 -9.71 -26.10
N LYS A 180 -4.46 -8.98 -25.73
CA LYS A 180 -3.13 -9.20 -26.34
C LYS A 180 -2.61 -10.64 -26.18
N ARG A 181 -2.99 -11.32 -25.07
CA ARG A 181 -2.67 -12.74 -24.85
C ARG A 181 -3.36 -13.69 -25.83
N GLN A 182 -4.62 -13.44 -26.17
CA GLN A 182 -5.40 -14.32 -27.05
C GLN A 182 -5.00 -14.12 -28.51
N GLU A 183 -4.77 -12.87 -28.91
CA GLU A 183 -4.27 -12.51 -30.24
C GLU A 183 -2.91 -13.15 -30.51
N ALA A 184 -1.99 -13.10 -29.54
CA ALA A 184 -0.69 -13.77 -29.63
C ALA A 184 -0.77 -15.31 -29.73
N LYS A 185 -1.90 -15.90 -29.30
CA LYS A 185 -2.17 -17.34 -29.43
C LYS A 185 -3.02 -17.69 -30.67
N GLY A 186 -3.33 -16.70 -31.53
CA GLY A 186 -4.18 -16.87 -32.70
C GLY A 186 -5.65 -17.15 -32.39
N ILE A 187 -6.10 -16.95 -31.14
CA ILE A 187 -7.48 -17.15 -30.72
C ILE A 187 -8.25 -15.87 -31.03
N ARG A 188 -9.23 -15.95 -31.94
CA ARG A 188 -10.09 -14.81 -32.26
C ARG A 188 -11.02 -14.49 -31.09
N SER A 189 -11.01 -13.24 -30.65
CA SER A 189 -11.98 -12.70 -29.70
C SER A 189 -13.18 -12.13 -30.46
N PRO A 190 -14.43 -12.42 -30.04
CA PRO A 190 -15.64 -11.88 -30.66
C PRO A 190 -15.76 -10.38 -30.40
N LEU A 191 -15.20 -9.90 -29.29
CA LEU A 191 -15.12 -8.49 -28.93
C LEU A 191 -13.66 -8.01 -28.97
N THR A 192 -13.45 -6.82 -29.50
CA THR A 192 -12.22 -6.05 -29.41
C THR A 192 -11.95 -5.62 -27.97
N ILE A 193 -10.69 -5.25 -27.68
CA ILE A 193 -10.30 -4.75 -26.35
C ILE A 193 -11.18 -3.53 -25.97
N ARG A 194 -11.40 -2.59 -26.89
CA ARG A 194 -12.21 -1.39 -26.67
C ARG A 194 -13.66 -1.71 -26.32
N GLU A 195 -14.27 -2.69 -27.00
CA GLU A 195 -15.63 -3.12 -26.69
C GLU A 195 -15.72 -3.77 -25.31
N LYS A 196 -14.72 -4.56 -24.90
CA LYS A 196 -14.66 -5.10 -23.54
C LYS A 196 -14.56 -4.00 -22.49
N PHE A 197 -13.74 -2.98 -22.73
CA PHE A 197 -13.66 -1.80 -21.85
C PHE A 197 -15.02 -1.12 -21.69
N SER A 198 -15.75 -0.88 -22.79
CA SER A 198 -17.07 -0.22 -22.74
C SER A 198 -18.16 -0.96 -21.94
N VAL A 199 -17.93 -2.22 -21.59
CA VAL A 199 -18.81 -3.01 -20.71
C VAL A 199 -18.27 -3.05 -19.29
N LEU A 200 -16.94 -3.14 -19.12
CA LEU A 200 -16.29 -3.29 -17.82
C LEU A 200 -16.13 -1.98 -17.05
N GLN A 201 -15.99 -0.84 -17.75
CA GLN A 201 -15.85 0.48 -17.13
C GLN A 201 -17.14 0.89 -16.39
N PRO A 202 -18.35 0.77 -16.98
CA PRO A 202 -19.60 1.03 -16.27
C PRO A 202 -19.83 0.07 -15.09
N LEU A 203 -19.53 -1.23 -15.27
CA LEU A 203 -19.60 -2.21 -14.18
C LEU A 203 -18.72 -1.79 -13.00
N ALA A 204 -17.48 -1.41 -13.28
CA ALA A 204 -16.55 -0.99 -12.24
C ALA A 204 -17.05 0.26 -11.50
N LEU A 205 -17.57 1.25 -12.24
CA LEU A 205 -18.18 2.45 -11.66
C LEU A 205 -19.39 2.11 -10.76
N GLU A 206 -20.27 1.22 -11.23
CA GLU A 206 -21.44 0.76 -10.47
C GLU A 206 -21.03 0.08 -9.15
N LEU A 207 -20.07 -0.85 -9.18
CA LEU A 207 -19.59 -1.52 -7.96
C LEU A 207 -18.89 -0.54 -7.01
N MET A 208 -18.14 0.43 -7.55
CA MET A 208 -17.56 1.49 -6.73
C MET A 208 -18.64 2.38 -6.08
N GLY A 209 -19.72 2.70 -6.80
CA GLY A 209 -20.88 3.44 -6.29
C GLY A 209 -21.61 2.72 -5.17
N ARG A 210 -21.73 1.39 -5.28
CA ARG A 210 -22.28 0.49 -4.24
C ARG A 210 -21.34 0.24 -3.06
N GLN A 211 -20.10 0.74 -3.13
CA GLN A 211 -19.03 0.47 -2.15
C GLN A 211 -18.78 -1.03 -1.93
N THR A 212 -18.83 -1.82 -3.00
CA THR A 212 -18.62 -3.27 -2.96
C THR A 212 -17.59 -3.72 -3.98
N ARG A 213 -17.02 -4.90 -3.74
CA ARG A 213 -16.11 -5.60 -4.67
C ARG A 213 -16.81 -6.73 -5.42
N GLN A 214 -18.02 -7.08 -4.99
CA GLN A 214 -18.72 -8.30 -5.36
C GLN A 214 -20.01 -7.99 -6.10
N PHE A 215 -20.35 -8.86 -7.05
CA PHE A 215 -21.67 -8.96 -7.67
C PHE A 215 -22.05 -10.42 -7.86
N GLN A 216 -23.34 -10.69 -7.91
CA GLN A 216 -23.89 -12.05 -7.99
C GLN A 216 -24.19 -12.47 -9.43
N LEU A 217 -24.32 -13.79 -9.63
CA LEU A 217 -24.71 -14.37 -10.92
C LEU A 217 -26.06 -13.84 -11.42
N GLU A 218 -27.02 -13.62 -10.51
CA GLU A 218 -28.36 -13.13 -10.83
C GLU A 218 -28.35 -11.69 -11.35
N GLU A 219 -27.30 -10.92 -11.01
CA GLU A 219 -27.15 -9.52 -11.42
C GLU A 219 -26.51 -9.38 -12.82
N VAL A 220 -26.01 -10.47 -13.40
CA VAL A 220 -25.24 -10.45 -14.66
C VAL A 220 -26.03 -9.88 -15.82
N GLU A 221 -27.31 -10.26 -15.95
CA GLU A 221 -28.17 -9.71 -17.00
C GLU A 221 -28.34 -8.20 -16.84
N THR A 222 -28.55 -7.72 -15.61
CA THR A 222 -28.73 -6.30 -15.32
C THR A 222 -27.45 -5.50 -15.52
N LEU A 223 -26.31 -6.03 -15.04
CA LEU A 223 -25.03 -5.33 -15.05
C LEU A 223 -24.36 -5.30 -16.42
N PHE A 224 -24.51 -6.35 -17.23
CA PHE A 224 -23.83 -6.45 -18.52
C PHE A 224 -24.80 -6.23 -19.70
N GLY A 225 -26.08 -6.56 -19.56
CA GLY A 225 -27.03 -6.65 -20.68
C GLY A 225 -27.20 -5.34 -21.44
N GLU A 226 -27.42 -4.22 -20.72
CA GLU A 226 -27.58 -2.91 -21.37
C GLU A 226 -26.32 -2.48 -22.14
N HIS A 227 -25.14 -2.72 -21.57
CA HIS A 227 -23.87 -2.33 -22.18
C HIS A 227 -23.50 -3.22 -23.36
N LEU A 228 -23.73 -4.53 -23.24
CA LEU A 228 -23.53 -5.48 -24.33
C LEU A 228 -24.48 -5.17 -25.49
N ALA A 229 -25.77 -4.91 -25.24
CA ALA A 229 -26.75 -4.63 -26.29
C ALA A 229 -26.39 -3.43 -27.19
N LYS A 230 -25.50 -2.53 -26.74
CA LYS A 230 -24.98 -1.39 -27.53
C LYS A 230 -23.91 -1.80 -28.56
N LEU A 231 -23.39 -3.03 -28.49
CA LEU A 231 -22.34 -3.54 -29.36
C LEU A 231 -22.91 -4.12 -30.68
N PRO A 232 -22.14 -4.12 -31.78
CA PRO A 232 -22.63 -4.63 -33.08
C PRO A 232 -22.99 -6.12 -33.09
N ASN A 233 -22.25 -6.95 -32.35
CA ASN A 233 -22.45 -8.40 -32.25
C ASN A 233 -22.27 -8.84 -30.79
N PRO A 234 -23.26 -8.58 -29.92
CA PRO A 234 -23.10 -8.84 -28.49
C PRO A 234 -23.11 -10.34 -28.20
N PRO A 235 -22.16 -10.86 -27.41
CA PRO A 235 -22.32 -12.16 -26.78
C PRO A 235 -23.42 -12.09 -25.71
N GLU A 236 -23.99 -13.25 -25.37
CA GLU A 236 -24.88 -13.37 -24.20
C GLU A 236 -24.14 -12.97 -22.91
N PRO A 237 -24.76 -12.23 -21.97
CA PRO A 237 -24.11 -11.75 -20.74
C PRO A 237 -23.38 -12.84 -19.95
N LEU A 238 -24.03 -13.99 -19.76
CA LEU A 238 -23.44 -15.12 -19.06
C LEU A 238 -22.25 -15.73 -19.81
N GLU A 239 -22.28 -15.76 -21.14
CA GLU A 239 -21.14 -16.22 -21.95
C GLU A 239 -19.96 -15.25 -21.83
N PHE A 240 -20.25 -13.95 -21.85
CA PHE A 240 -19.24 -12.92 -21.66
C PHE A 240 -18.55 -13.04 -20.29
N LEU A 241 -19.31 -13.20 -19.21
CA LEU A 241 -18.75 -13.42 -17.86
C LEU A 241 -17.85 -14.66 -17.79
N LYS A 242 -18.31 -15.79 -18.35
CA LYS A 242 -17.52 -17.03 -18.39
C LYS A 242 -16.20 -16.83 -19.11
N ARG A 243 -16.19 -16.02 -20.18
CA ARG A 243 -14.96 -15.68 -20.91
C ARG A 243 -14.02 -14.79 -20.11
N LEU A 244 -14.56 -13.78 -19.42
CA LEU A 244 -13.79 -12.91 -18.53
C LEU A 244 -13.09 -13.71 -17.42
N GLN A 245 -13.75 -14.75 -16.91
CA GLN A 245 -13.18 -15.66 -15.91
C GLN A 245 -12.14 -16.62 -16.50
N ALA A 246 -12.51 -17.37 -17.54
CA ALA A 246 -11.70 -18.49 -18.02
C ALA A 246 -10.50 -18.03 -18.86
N VAL A 247 -10.59 -16.90 -19.54
CA VAL A 247 -9.62 -16.52 -20.58
C VAL A 247 -8.92 -15.20 -20.28
N ASP A 248 -9.69 -14.16 -19.95
CA ASP A 248 -9.12 -12.83 -19.70
C ASP A 248 -8.59 -12.70 -18.24
N ALA A 249 -9.10 -13.54 -17.33
CA ALA A 249 -8.75 -13.62 -15.90
C ALA A 249 -8.90 -12.29 -15.14
N LEU A 250 -9.72 -11.38 -15.65
CA LEU A 250 -9.97 -10.07 -15.04
C LEU A 250 -11.10 -10.14 -14.01
N ILE A 251 -12.00 -11.12 -14.15
CA ILE A 251 -13.04 -11.44 -13.18
C ILE A 251 -12.71 -12.81 -12.56
N ALA A 252 -12.79 -12.90 -11.24
CA ALA A 252 -12.64 -14.14 -10.49
C ALA A 252 -13.97 -14.52 -9.84
N ASN A 253 -14.12 -15.80 -9.48
CA ASN A 253 -15.23 -16.29 -8.68
C ASN A 253 -14.69 -16.60 -7.27
N GLU A 254 -15.28 -16.01 -6.23
CA GLU A 254 -14.82 -16.15 -4.84
C GLU A 254 -15.61 -17.22 -4.05
N GLY A 255 -16.35 -18.09 -4.74
CA GLY A 255 -17.24 -19.08 -4.13
C GLY A 255 -18.65 -18.54 -3.94
N GLU A 256 -19.61 -19.44 -3.70
CA GLU A 256 -21.04 -19.14 -3.46
C GLU A 256 -21.81 -18.38 -4.55
N GLY A 257 -21.19 -18.09 -5.71
CA GLY A 257 -21.84 -17.31 -6.78
C GLY A 257 -21.32 -15.87 -6.86
N ASP A 258 -20.41 -15.49 -5.96
CA ASP A 258 -19.79 -14.18 -5.91
C ASP A 258 -18.73 -14.02 -7.01
N TYR A 259 -18.85 -12.93 -7.76
CA TYR A 259 -17.86 -12.51 -8.75
C TYR A 259 -17.21 -11.20 -8.34
N VAL A 260 -15.90 -11.12 -8.57
CA VAL A 260 -15.09 -9.93 -8.25
C VAL A 260 -14.16 -9.61 -9.40
N PHE A 261 -13.74 -8.35 -9.51
CA PHE A 261 -12.51 -8.06 -10.23
C PHE A 261 -11.34 -8.79 -9.55
N ALA A 262 -10.48 -9.42 -10.35
CA ALA A 262 -9.32 -10.18 -9.86
C ALA A 262 -8.41 -9.36 -8.92
N HIS A 263 -8.48 -8.03 -9.02
CA HIS A 263 -7.93 -7.13 -8.03
C HIS A 263 -8.75 -5.82 -7.94
N LEU A 264 -8.86 -5.23 -6.74
CA LEU A 264 -9.58 -3.96 -6.53
C LEU A 264 -9.02 -2.82 -7.37
N ARG A 265 -7.69 -2.79 -7.58
CA ARG A 265 -7.05 -1.78 -8.43
C ARG A 265 -7.57 -1.78 -9.87
N PHE A 266 -8.01 -2.92 -10.41
CA PHE A 266 -8.63 -2.95 -11.74
C PHE A 266 -10.01 -2.31 -11.72
N GLN A 267 -10.82 -2.61 -10.71
CA GLN A 267 -12.10 -1.94 -10.49
C GLN A 267 -11.91 -0.43 -10.34
N GLN A 268 -10.97 0.01 -9.52
CA GLN A 268 -10.69 1.44 -9.31
C GLN A 268 -10.17 2.12 -10.58
N TYR A 269 -9.27 1.48 -11.32
CA TYR A 269 -8.78 2.01 -12.60
C TYR A 269 -9.91 2.14 -13.62
N LEU A 270 -10.67 1.08 -13.85
CA LEU A 270 -11.78 1.08 -14.83
C LEU A 270 -12.85 2.11 -14.47
N ALA A 271 -13.19 2.25 -13.18
CA ALA A 271 -14.10 3.29 -12.70
C ALA A 271 -13.54 4.69 -12.92
N ALA A 272 -12.24 4.92 -12.72
CA ALA A 272 -11.60 6.21 -12.99
C ALA A 272 -11.66 6.58 -14.49
N VAL A 273 -11.49 5.59 -15.38
CA VAL A 273 -11.66 5.80 -16.83
C VAL A 273 -13.12 6.10 -17.16
N GLU A 274 -14.08 5.36 -16.60
CA GLU A 274 -15.52 5.62 -16.82
C GLU A 274 -15.90 7.04 -16.42
N VAL A 275 -15.51 7.49 -15.21
CA VAL A 275 -15.83 8.83 -14.72
C VAL A 275 -15.27 9.91 -15.65
N LYS A 276 -14.03 9.73 -16.14
CA LYS A 276 -13.40 10.65 -17.10
C LYS A 276 -14.15 10.68 -18.44
N GLU A 277 -14.47 9.51 -19.01
CA GLU A 277 -15.07 9.43 -20.34
C GLU A 277 -16.52 9.92 -20.34
N THR A 278 -17.24 9.69 -19.24
CA THR A 278 -18.64 10.09 -19.07
C THR A 278 -18.83 11.44 -18.40
N LYS A 279 -17.74 12.08 -17.93
CA LYS A 279 -17.74 13.38 -17.22
C LYS A 279 -18.62 13.39 -15.97
N GLN A 280 -18.44 12.36 -15.13
CA GLN A 280 -19.19 12.17 -13.89
C GLN A 280 -18.39 12.58 -12.63
N GLU A 281 -17.57 13.63 -12.73
CA GLU A 281 -16.70 14.10 -11.65
C GLU A 281 -17.46 14.48 -10.38
N HIS A 282 -18.76 14.81 -10.49
CA HIS A 282 -19.63 15.10 -9.35
C HIS A 282 -19.62 13.98 -8.29
N ILE A 283 -19.45 12.72 -8.69
CA ILE A 283 -19.35 11.57 -7.76
C ILE A 283 -18.13 11.74 -6.82
N PHE A 284 -17.01 12.24 -7.36
CA PHE A 284 -15.83 12.52 -6.56
C PHE A 284 -16.07 13.72 -5.63
N LEU A 285 -16.71 14.78 -6.14
CA LEU A 285 -17.04 15.96 -5.32
C LEU A 285 -17.93 15.59 -4.13
N GLU A 286 -18.96 14.77 -4.35
CA GLU A 286 -19.80 14.24 -3.27
C GLU A 286 -19.00 13.37 -2.29
N ALA A 287 -18.12 12.50 -2.80
CA ALA A 287 -17.28 11.65 -1.97
C ALA A 287 -16.29 12.44 -1.10
N LEU A 288 -15.87 13.65 -1.50
CA LEU A 288 -15.00 14.50 -0.68
C LEU A 288 -15.69 14.97 0.62
N HIS A 289 -17.02 15.01 0.69
CA HIS A 289 -17.74 15.47 1.88
C HIS A 289 -18.05 14.34 2.89
N ASP A 290 -17.89 13.08 2.50
CA ASP A 290 -18.12 11.92 3.37
C ASP A 290 -16.80 11.19 3.65
N PRO A 291 -16.35 11.08 4.91
CA PRO A 291 -15.07 10.44 5.24
C PRO A 291 -14.92 8.98 4.77
N LYS A 292 -16.00 8.20 4.77
CA LYS A 292 -15.99 6.80 4.32
C LYS A 292 -15.90 6.71 2.81
N LYS A 293 -16.69 7.53 2.11
CA LYS A 293 -16.62 7.61 0.64
C LYS A 293 -15.25 8.14 0.20
N LEU A 294 -14.72 9.16 0.87
CA LEU A 294 -13.39 9.70 0.60
C LEU A 294 -12.33 8.60 0.64
N TYR A 295 -12.33 7.77 1.69
CA TYR A 295 -11.39 6.66 1.82
C TYR A 295 -11.54 5.66 0.67
N TRP A 296 -12.77 5.22 0.38
CA TRP A 296 -13.08 4.26 -0.67
C TRP A 296 -12.69 4.75 -2.08
N TRP A 297 -12.93 6.02 -2.37
CA TRP A 297 -12.71 6.65 -3.68
C TRP A 297 -11.33 7.26 -3.87
N ALA A 298 -10.52 7.44 -2.81
CA ALA A 298 -9.25 8.16 -2.87
C ALA A 298 -8.29 7.62 -3.95
N GLU A 299 -8.16 6.30 -4.07
CA GLU A 299 -7.31 5.73 -5.13
C GLU A 299 -7.89 5.98 -6.52
N THR A 300 -9.20 5.83 -6.70
CA THR A 300 -9.86 6.10 -7.97
C THR A 300 -9.69 7.56 -8.38
N MET A 301 -9.75 8.51 -7.44
CA MET A 301 -9.45 9.92 -7.67
C MET A 301 -7.98 10.14 -8.09
N ARG A 302 -7.01 9.45 -7.48
CA ARG A 302 -5.60 9.50 -7.90
C ARG A 302 -5.41 8.98 -9.32
N LEU A 303 -6.04 7.84 -9.63
CA LEU A 303 -5.99 7.25 -10.96
C LEU A 303 -6.65 8.15 -12.00
N TYR A 304 -7.74 8.82 -11.65
CA TYR A 304 -8.39 9.85 -12.47
C TYR A 304 -7.47 11.06 -12.68
N ALA A 305 -6.86 11.60 -11.61
CA ALA A 305 -5.95 12.74 -11.68
C ALA A 305 -4.71 12.45 -12.54
N ALA A 306 -4.24 11.19 -12.57
CA ALA A 306 -3.13 10.77 -13.42
C ALA A 306 -3.43 10.89 -14.94
N GLN A 307 -4.70 10.93 -15.32
CA GLN A 307 -5.17 10.90 -16.70
C GLN A 307 -6.07 12.09 -17.09
N ASN A 308 -6.38 13.00 -16.16
CA ASN A 308 -7.22 14.17 -16.39
C ASN A 308 -6.76 15.38 -15.55
N ASP A 309 -7.26 16.58 -15.87
CA ASP A 309 -7.03 17.77 -15.04
C ASP A 309 -7.80 17.64 -13.71
N ALA A 310 -7.08 17.62 -12.59
CA ALA A 310 -7.65 17.50 -11.26
C ALA A 310 -7.88 18.84 -10.54
N SER A 311 -7.77 19.98 -11.25
CA SER A 311 -7.93 21.32 -10.66
C SER A 311 -9.24 21.52 -9.90
N GLU A 312 -10.35 21.00 -10.42
CA GLU A 312 -11.66 21.10 -9.77
C GLU A 312 -11.71 20.34 -8.44
N LEU A 313 -11.14 19.12 -8.39
CA LEU A 313 -11.04 18.34 -7.16
C LEU A 313 -10.16 19.03 -6.12
N VAL A 314 -9.03 19.62 -6.55
CA VAL A 314 -8.16 20.42 -5.67
C VAL A 314 -8.92 21.64 -5.13
N ASN A 315 -9.64 22.37 -5.97
CA ASN A 315 -10.42 23.53 -5.54
C ASN A 315 -11.52 23.14 -4.54
N ALA A 316 -12.19 22.01 -4.73
CA ALA A 316 -13.18 21.48 -3.80
C ALA A 316 -12.55 21.11 -2.45
N ILE A 317 -11.38 20.46 -2.47
CA ILE A 317 -10.60 20.17 -1.25
C ILE A 317 -10.25 21.46 -0.49
N LEU A 318 -9.91 22.53 -1.21
CA LEU A 318 -9.54 23.82 -0.61
C LEU A 318 -10.72 24.58 0.03
N GLN A 319 -11.97 24.25 -0.30
CA GLN A 319 -13.14 24.85 0.38
C GLN A 319 -13.31 24.32 1.81
N GLU A 320 -12.98 23.04 2.03
CA GLU A 320 -13.11 22.38 3.33
C GLU A 320 -11.83 21.57 3.64
N PRO A 321 -10.69 22.26 3.84
CA PRO A 321 -9.40 21.61 3.95
C PRO A 321 -9.28 20.84 5.26
N ASN A 322 -8.73 19.64 5.17
CA ASN A 322 -8.18 18.91 6.31
C ASN A 322 -6.94 18.15 5.84
N LEU A 323 -6.14 17.65 6.78
CA LEU A 323 -4.89 16.99 6.44
C LEU A 323 -5.05 15.85 5.40
N LYS A 324 -6.02 14.95 5.59
CA LYS A 324 -6.24 13.80 4.67
C LYS A 324 -6.56 14.28 3.24
N LYS A 325 -7.44 15.29 3.12
CA LYS A 325 -7.79 15.88 1.82
C LYS A 325 -6.61 16.63 1.19
N LEU A 326 -5.85 17.39 1.98
CA LEU A 326 -4.70 18.14 1.47
C LEU A 326 -3.59 17.19 0.98
N LEU A 327 -3.31 16.09 1.68
CA LEU A 327 -2.39 15.06 1.22
C LEU A 327 -2.87 14.42 -0.09
N LEU A 328 -4.17 14.15 -0.21
CA LEU A 328 -4.75 13.65 -1.46
C LEU A 328 -4.60 14.65 -2.62
N ALA A 329 -4.77 15.96 -2.37
CA ALA A 329 -4.53 17.00 -3.36
C ALA A 329 -3.04 17.07 -3.77
N TRP A 330 -2.11 16.84 -2.84
CA TRP A 330 -0.69 16.70 -3.16
C TRP A 330 -0.43 15.48 -4.03
N ASP A 331 -1.08 14.33 -3.77
CA ASP A 331 -0.98 13.15 -4.62
C ASP A 331 -1.44 13.45 -6.04
N PHE A 332 -2.52 14.22 -6.22
CA PHE A 332 -2.97 14.65 -7.56
C PHE A 332 -1.90 15.46 -8.31
N CYS A 333 -1.19 16.35 -7.62
CA CYS A 333 -0.10 17.13 -8.21
C CYS A 333 1.10 16.28 -8.65
N GLN A 334 1.30 15.12 -8.03
CA GLN A 334 2.39 14.20 -8.37
C GLN A 334 2.00 13.23 -9.49
N GLU A 335 0.74 12.82 -9.53
CA GLU A 335 0.24 11.81 -10.48
C GLU A 335 -0.05 12.40 -11.87
N GLY A 336 -0.52 13.64 -11.94
CA GLY A 336 -0.95 14.24 -13.21
C GLY A 336 -0.97 15.76 -13.22
N PHE A 337 -1.87 16.33 -14.03
CA PHE A 337 -1.93 17.77 -14.25
C PHE A 337 -2.89 18.44 -13.26
N VAL A 338 -2.41 19.50 -12.62
CA VAL A 338 -3.19 20.44 -11.81
C VAL A 338 -2.81 21.84 -12.25
N GLY A 339 -3.82 22.67 -12.53
CA GLY A 339 -3.66 24.05 -12.96
C GLY A 339 -2.85 24.89 -11.98
N SER A 340 -2.10 25.86 -12.52
CA SER A 340 -1.17 26.68 -11.74
C SER A 340 -1.84 27.45 -10.60
N GLU A 341 -3.07 27.91 -10.80
CA GLU A 341 -3.85 28.62 -9.78
C GLU A 341 -4.22 27.70 -8.61
N ALA A 342 -4.81 26.53 -8.89
CA ALA A 342 -5.15 25.53 -7.88
C ALA A 342 -3.91 25.04 -7.12
N LYS A 343 -2.80 24.80 -7.83
CA LYS A 343 -1.52 24.42 -7.22
C LYS A 343 -0.96 25.51 -6.31
N LYS A 344 -1.06 26.78 -6.71
CA LYS A 344 -0.63 27.91 -5.88
C LYS A 344 -1.49 28.03 -4.62
N ALA A 345 -2.81 27.89 -4.75
CA ALA A 345 -3.73 27.92 -3.62
C ALA A 345 -3.47 26.75 -2.64
N LEU A 346 -3.23 25.55 -3.16
CA LEU A 346 -2.82 24.38 -2.35
C LEU A 346 -1.52 24.64 -1.59
N LEU A 347 -0.52 25.22 -2.26
CA LEU A 347 0.74 25.59 -1.63
C LEU A 347 0.51 26.63 -0.53
N THR A 348 -0.31 27.65 -0.75
CA THR A 348 -0.65 28.65 0.26
C THR A 348 -1.25 28.01 1.51
N VAL A 349 -2.30 27.18 1.36
CA VAL A 349 -2.95 26.52 2.51
C VAL A 349 -1.98 25.56 3.22
N SER A 350 -1.21 24.78 2.46
CA SER A 350 -0.22 23.83 3.02
C SER A 350 0.96 24.51 3.72
N ASN A 351 1.20 25.79 3.44
CA ASN A 351 2.29 26.55 4.05
C ASN A 351 1.86 27.33 5.31
N GLN A 352 0.56 27.48 5.57
CA GLN A 352 0.09 28.21 6.76
C GLN A 352 0.67 27.66 8.08
N PRO A 353 0.74 26.33 8.30
CA PRO A 353 1.36 25.79 9.51
C PRO A 353 2.89 26.04 9.59
N LEU A 354 3.52 26.45 8.50
CA LEU A 354 4.96 26.75 8.45
C LEU A 354 5.25 28.24 8.68
N GLU A 355 4.24 29.11 8.70
CA GLU A 355 4.42 30.56 8.93
C GLU A 355 4.95 30.90 10.32
N ILE A 356 4.88 29.95 11.26
CA ILE A 356 5.45 30.09 12.61
C ILE A 356 6.98 30.09 12.62
N LEU A 357 7.60 29.60 11.55
CA LEU A 357 9.05 29.56 11.35
C LEU A 357 9.57 30.92 10.86
N ASP A 358 10.87 31.16 11.06
CA ASP A 358 11.53 32.29 10.40
C ASP A 358 11.65 32.06 8.89
N GLU A 359 11.95 33.13 8.14
CA GLU A 359 11.97 33.10 6.67
C GLU A 359 12.91 32.01 6.13
N THR A 360 14.11 31.87 6.70
CA THR A 360 15.09 30.88 6.24
C THR A 360 14.60 29.44 6.41
N ASP A 361 14.05 29.10 7.58
CA ASP A 361 13.56 27.75 7.82
C ASP A 361 12.24 27.45 7.15
N ARG A 362 11.38 28.46 7.01
CA ARG A 362 10.14 28.35 6.27
C ARG A 362 10.42 28.05 4.79
N ASP A 363 11.32 28.78 4.16
CA ASP A 363 11.68 28.55 2.75
C ASP A 363 12.31 27.18 2.54
N TYR A 364 13.16 26.75 3.49
CA TYR A 364 13.72 25.40 3.49
C TYR A 364 12.62 24.34 3.61
N ALA A 365 11.70 24.48 4.57
CA ALA A 365 10.60 23.54 4.78
C ALA A 365 9.67 23.48 3.55
N ILE A 366 9.38 24.63 2.93
CA ILE A 366 8.57 24.73 1.70
C ILE A 366 9.24 23.98 0.54
N SER A 367 10.57 24.07 0.42
CA SER A 367 11.33 23.35 -0.62
C SER A 367 11.24 21.82 -0.49
N LYS A 368 10.79 21.34 0.67
CA LYS A 368 10.64 19.92 1.03
C LYS A 368 9.17 19.52 1.22
N GLN A 369 8.21 20.26 0.68
CA GLN A 369 6.81 19.84 0.76
C GLN A 369 6.61 18.46 0.08
N PRO A 370 5.70 17.61 0.58
CA PRO A 370 4.79 17.83 1.72
C PRO A 370 5.34 17.42 3.10
N PHE A 371 6.65 17.12 3.24
CA PHE A 371 7.21 16.45 4.42
C PHE A 371 6.96 17.19 5.74
N TYR A 372 7.17 18.51 5.76
CA TYR A 372 7.03 19.30 6.99
C TYR A 372 5.62 19.78 7.28
N PHE A 373 4.78 19.91 6.24
CA PHE A 373 3.40 20.35 6.39
C PHE A 373 2.61 19.43 7.33
N LYS A 374 2.75 18.11 7.19
CA LYS A 374 2.02 17.14 8.02
C LYS A 374 2.37 17.28 9.50
N LEU A 375 3.67 17.36 9.81
CA LEU A 375 4.16 17.59 11.18
C LEU A 375 3.63 18.91 11.75
N ALA A 376 3.79 20.00 10.98
CA ALA A 376 3.36 21.33 11.41
C ALA A 376 1.84 21.40 11.63
N TYR A 377 1.03 20.74 10.79
CA TYR A 377 -0.42 20.65 10.96
C TYR A 377 -0.80 19.94 12.28
N TYR A 378 -0.17 18.80 12.60
CA TYR A 378 -0.45 18.09 13.85
C TYR A 378 -0.06 18.91 15.07
N LEU A 379 1.08 19.58 15.02
CA LEU A 379 1.54 20.46 16.10
C LEU A 379 0.60 21.66 16.30
N GLN A 380 0.21 22.32 15.21
CA GLN A 380 -0.73 23.45 15.24
C GLN A 380 -2.08 23.07 15.83
N THR A 381 -2.56 21.86 15.53
CA THR A 381 -3.86 21.34 16.00
C THR A 381 -3.79 20.63 17.35
N GLY A 382 -2.62 20.57 17.98
CA GLY A 382 -2.43 19.92 19.29
C GLY A 382 -2.55 18.40 19.27
N GLN A 383 -2.43 17.77 18.10
CA GLN A 383 -2.42 16.31 17.95
C GLN A 383 -1.02 15.76 18.24
N TRP A 384 -0.58 15.86 19.50
CA TRP A 384 0.79 15.60 19.93
C TRP A 384 1.28 14.18 19.63
N GLN A 385 0.40 13.18 19.76
CA GLN A 385 0.72 11.81 19.44
C GLN A 385 1.01 11.60 17.95
N GLU A 386 0.20 12.22 17.08
CA GLU A 386 0.43 12.17 15.63
C GLU A 386 1.65 12.97 15.20
N ALA A 387 1.90 14.11 15.85
CA ALA A 387 3.12 14.88 15.63
C ALA A 387 4.38 14.08 15.99
N ASP A 388 4.34 13.27 17.05
CA ASP A 388 5.45 12.40 17.45
C ASP A 388 5.71 11.29 16.42
N ARG A 389 4.64 10.62 15.95
CA ARG A 389 4.73 9.63 14.86
C ARG A 389 5.27 10.26 13.59
N GLU A 390 4.78 11.43 13.23
CA GLU A 390 5.21 12.10 12.01
C GLU A 390 6.65 12.57 12.11
N THR A 391 7.10 13.00 13.28
CA THR A 391 8.52 13.30 13.54
C THR A 391 9.38 12.07 13.25
N PHE A 392 8.96 10.89 13.71
CA PHE A 392 9.63 9.64 13.40
C PHE A 392 9.66 9.37 11.88
N ASN A 393 8.53 9.51 11.20
CA ASN A 393 8.43 9.26 9.75
C ASN A 393 9.33 10.20 8.93
N VAL A 394 9.31 11.50 9.24
CA VAL A 394 10.15 12.50 8.57
C VAL A 394 11.63 12.18 8.78
N MET A 395 12.03 11.87 10.03
CA MET A 395 13.42 11.51 10.31
C MET A 395 13.83 10.21 9.61
N GLN A 396 12.97 9.20 9.57
CA GLN A 396 13.23 7.94 8.89
C GLN A 396 13.46 8.14 7.39
N GLY A 397 12.63 8.98 6.76
CA GLY A 397 12.70 9.29 5.33
C GLY A 397 14.05 9.85 4.89
N PHE A 398 14.74 10.61 5.74
CA PHE A 398 16.07 11.15 5.44
C PHE A 398 17.22 10.20 5.75
N MET A 399 17.02 9.21 6.63
CA MET A 399 18.09 8.34 7.12
C MET A 399 18.14 6.98 6.44
N GLY A 400 17.05 6.51 5.81
CA GLY A 400 16.97 5.14 5.28
C GLY A 400 17.02 4.05 6.36
N GLY A 401 16.83 4.41 7.63
CA GLY A 401 16.86 3.51 8.79
C GLY A 401 17.52 4.13 10.03
N PHE A 402 17.09 3.72 11.23
CA PHE A 402 17.57 4.27 12.51
C PHE A 402 18.84 3.60 13.03
N SER A 403 19.92 3.72 12.28
CA SER A 403 21.26 3.39 12.77
C SER A 403 21.85 4.56 13.56
N THR A 404 22.76 4.26 14.50
CA THR A 404 23.53 5.30 15.21
C THR A 404 24.33 6.18 14.26
N GLU A 405 24.74 5.64 13.11
CA GLU A 405 25.48 6.36 12.09
C GLU A 405 24.58 7.28 11.26
N GLY A 406 23.36 6.84 10.95
CA GLY A 406 22.35 7.71 10.32
C GLY A 406 21.98 8.91 11.20
N LEU A 407 21.90 8.72 12.52
CA LEU A 407 21.57 9.80 13.46
C LEU A 407 22.68 10.85 13.56
N LYS A 408 23.96 10.45 13.55
CA LYS A 408 25.09 11.39 13.55
C LYS A 408 25.14 12.23 12.28
N ASN A 409 24.75 11.64 11.15
CA ASN A 409 24.77 12.27 9.84
C ASN A 409 23.41 12.86 9.44
N PHE A 410 22.46 12.93 10.39
CA PHE A 410 21.15 13.51 10.12
C PHE A 410 21.31 14.98 9.76
N PRO A 411 20.66 15.48 8.69
CA PRO A 411 20.94 16.84 8.24
C PRO A 411 20.50 17.88 9.28
N CYS A 412 21.43 18.75 9.68
CA CYS A 412 21.16 19.73 10.74
C CYS A 412 20.02 20.71 10.37
N ALA A 413 19.81 21.00 9.08
CA ALA A 413 18.72 21.86 8.62
C ALA A 413 17.35 21.21 8.88
N ASP A 414 17.22 19.92 8.58
CA ASP A 414 16.00 19.16 8.83
C ASP A 414 15.72 19.07 10.35
N LEU A 415 16.74 18.79 11.16
CA LEU A 415 16.61 18.73 12.63
C LEU A 415 16.19 20.07 13.22
N ARG A 416 16.76 21.17 12.70
CA ARG A 416 16.45 22.53 13.11
C ARG A 416 15.00 22.89 12.81
N VAL A 417 14.48 22.54 11.62
CA VAL A 417 13.07 22.77 11.27
C VAL A 417 12.14 21.99 12.18
N ILE A 418 12.39 20.69 12.38
CA ILE A 418 11.59 19.84 13.27
C ILE A 418 11.57 20.42 14.69
N ASP A 419 12.74 20.72 15.25
CA ASP A 419 12.86 21.28 16.59
C ASP A 419 12.11 22.60 16.74
N ARG A 420 12.27 23.52 15.78
CA ARG A 420 11.60 24.82 15.83
C ARG A 420 10.09 24.72 15.72
N LEU A 421 9.56 23.80 14.90
CA LEU A 421 8.12 23.54 14.87
C LEU A 421 7.61 23.08 16.25
N TRP A 422 8.29 22.10 16.86
CA TRP A 422 7.95 21.62 18.21
C TRP A 422 8.00 22.74 19.25
N VAL A 423 9.12 23.48 19.31
CA VAL A 423 9.32 24.57 20.28
C VAL A 423 8.28 25.65 20.10
N LYS A 424 7.99 26.08 18.87
CA LYS A 424 7.07 27.19 18.62
C LYS A 424 5.63 26.80 18.95
N TYR A 425 5.14 25.66 18.48
CA TYR A 425 3.76 25.24 18.72
C TYR A 425 3.48 24.78 20.15
N SER A 426 4.50 24.31 20.87
CA SER A 426 4.40 23.96 22.30
C SER A 426 4.68 25.13 23.24
N ASN A 427 4.91 26.34 22.71
CA ASN A 427 5.31 27.52 23.50
C ASN A 427 6.55 27.28 24.38
N GLY A 428 7.56 26.64 23.80
CA GLY A 428 8.83 26.31 24.45
C GLY A 428 8.82 25.08 25.35
N LYS A 429 7.68 24.38 25.45
CA LYS A 429 7.54 23.23 26.35
C LYS A 429 8.20 21.97 25.82
N PHE A 430 8.12 21.72 24.51
CA PHE A 430 8.58 20.52 23.82
C PHE A 430 9.59 20.87 22.73
N GLY A 431 10.43 19.91 22.36
CA GLY A 431 11.48 20.08 21.36
C GLY A 431 12.80 19.44 21.77
N PHE A 432 13.58 19.07 20.77
CA PHE A 432 14.90 18.47 20.96
C PHE A 432 15.91 19.45 21.59
N SER A 433 15.82 20.75 21.33
CA SER A 433 16.64 21.76 22.00
C SER A 433 16.28 21.89 23.49
N VAL A 434 15.00 21.73 23.84
CA VAL A 434 14.55 21.68 25.23
C VAL A 434 15.11 20.45 25.95
N GLN A 435 15.07 19.28 25.28
CA GLN A 435 15.68 18.04 25.79
C GLN A 435 17.21 18.15 25.91
N LYS A 436 17.87 18.77 24.92
CA LYS A 436 19.32 19.03 24.92
C LYS A 436 19.74 19.87 26.11
N GLN A 437 18.96 20.89 26.47
CA GLN A 437 19.25 21.71 27.65
C GLN A 437 19.21 20.87 28.93
N ILE A 438 18.15 20.08 29.12
CA ILE A 438 18.04 19.19 30.28
C ILE A 438 19.19 18.20 30.34
N TRP A 439 19.59 17.61 29.21
CA TRP A 439 20.73 16.72 29.14
C TRP A 439 22.02 17.35 29.66
N ILE A 440 22.31 18.58 29.24
CA ILE A 440 23.49 19.33 29.69
C ILE A 440 23.38 19.56 31.19
N ASP A 441 22.21 19.98 31.68
CA ASP A 441 21.97 20.29 33.08
C ASP A 441 22.15 19.07 34.01
N VAL A 442 21.83 17.86 33.53
CA VAL A 442 22.04 16.60 34.28
C VAL A 442 23.46 16.03 34.17
N GLY A 443 24.37 16.74 33.47
CA GLY A 443 25.79 16.41 33.33
C GLY A 443 26.14 15.60 32.07
N GLY A 444 25.24 15.55 31.09
CA GLY A 444 25.48 14.94 29.81
C GLY A 444 26.44 15.73 28.92
N LYS A 445 27.13 15.05 28.01
CA LYS A 445 28.08 15.66 27.06
C LYS A 445 27.58 15.56 25.62
N LEU A 446 27.89 16.55 24.80
CA LEU A 446 27.43 16.61 23.39
C LEU A 446 28.19 15.64 22.48
N ASP A 447 29.46 15.38 22.77
CA ASP A 447 30.23 14.31 22.13
C ASP A 447 29.77 12.90 22.55
N TYR A 448 28.72 12.79 23.38
CA TYR A 448 28.23 11.56 24.01
C TYR A 448 29.31 10.76 24.78
N GLY A 449 30.50 11.36 25.01
CA GLY A 449 31.67 10.77 25.66
C GLY A 449 32.25 9.50 24.99
N GLU A 450 33.50 9.17 25.33
CA GLU A 450 34.01 7.79 25.27
C GLU A 450 33.45 6.95 26.43
N ASP A 451 33.01 7.62 27.51
CA ASP A 451 32.43 7.00 28.71
C ASP A 451 30.92 6.78 28.55
N LEU A 452 30.57 5.60 28.03
CA LEU A 452 29.19 5.15 27.85
C LEU A 452 28.41 5.04 29.16
N ASP A 453 29.08 4.77 30.29
CA ASP A 453 28.41 4.67 31.59
C ASP A 453 28.00 6.05 32.11
N ALA A 454 28.83 7.07 31.90
CA ALA A 454 28.45 8.46 32.19
C ALA A 454 27.27 8.91 31.33
N ALA A 455 27.30 8.62 30.02
CA ALA A 455 26.20 8.92 29.12
C ALA A 455 24.90 8.21 29.55
N ARG A 456 24.99 6.94 29.97
CA ARG A 456 23.83 6.18 30.48
C ARG A 456 23.26 6.78 31.77
N ARG A 457 24.11 7.22 32.71
CA ARG A 457 23.67 7.90 33.94
C ARG A 457 22.99 9.24 33.66
N ALA A 458 23.53 10.03 32.75
CA ALA A 458 22.91 11.29 32.31
C ALA A 458 21.55 11.01 31.63
N PHE A 459 21.46 9.98 30.79
CA PHE A 459 20.21 9.62 30.11
C PHE A 459 19.13 9.17 31.09
N ILE A 460 19.50 8.42 32.12
CA ILE A 460 18.60 8.05 33.23
C ILE A 460 18.02 9.30 33.90
N LYS A 461 18.87 10.27 34.26
CA LYS A 461 18.42 11.50 34.92
C LYS A 461 17.52 12.35 34.01
N LEU A 462 17.87 12.48 32.73
CA LEU A 462 17.02 13.12 31.73
C LEU A 462 15.66 12.43 31.67
N SER A 463 15.66 11.09 31.54
CA SER A 463 14.44 10.28 31.42
C SER A 463 13.56 10.37 32.67
N ASP A 464 14.15 10.51 33.85
CA ASP A 464 13.40 10.75 35.10
C ASP A 464 12.77 12.16 35.10
N GLN A 465 13.48 13.19 34.61
CA GLN A 465 12.95 14.56 34.55
C GLN A 465 11.86 14.76 33.50
N VAL A 466 11.94 14.07 32.36
CA VAL A 466 10.94 14.16 31.28
C VAL A 466 9.87 13.06 31.39
N GLU A 467 9.86 12.29 32.49
CA GLU A 467 8.94 11.18 32.76
C GLU A 467 8.89 10.09 31.68
N TRP A 468 10.03 9.81 31.04
CA TRP A 468 10.22 8.57 30.24
C TRP A 468 10.55 7.36 31.13
N ARG A 469 10.68 7.57 32.44
CA ARG A 469 10.79 6.51 33.44
C ARG A 469 9.77 6.71 34.56
N LYS A 470 9.10 5.63 34.94
CA LYS A 470 8.21 5.55 36.12
C LYS A 470 8.65 4.40 36.99
N ASP A 471 8.74 4.63 38.29
CA ASP A 471 9.15 3.64 39.30
C ASP A 471 10.49 2.94 38.98
N GLY A 472 11.40 3.66 38.34
CA GLY A 472 12.71 3.15 37.94
C GLY A 472 12.73 2.33 36.65
N GLU A 473 11.59 2.08 36.01
CA GLU A 473 11.49 1.40 34.71
C GLU A 473 11.25 2.41 33.58
N PHE A 474 11.83 2.13 32.41
CA PHE A 474 11.51 2.88 31.19
C PHE A 474 10.10 2.51 30.72
N ILE A 475 9.35 3.52 30.29
CA ILE A 475 8.05 3.31 29.68
C ILE A 475 8.19 2.48 28.39
N ARG A 476 7.19 1.62 28.11
CA ARG A 476 7.35 0.54 27.13
C ARG A 476 6.69 0.84 25.78
N GLY A 477 5.97 1.95 25.66
CA GLY A 477 5.43 2.41 24.39
C GLY A 477 4.50 3.62 24.53
N TYR A 478 3.85 3.97 23.43
CA TYR A 478 3.02 5.17 23.30
C TYR A 478 1.87 5.29 24.31
N LYS A 479 1.35 4.16 24.78
CA LYS A 479 0.27 4.12 25.79
C LYS A 479 0.69 4.64 27.17
N ASP A 480 1.99 4.68 27.44
CA ASP A 480 2.55 5.07 28.74
C ASP A 480 2.98 6.55 28.76
N LEU A 481 2.98 7.22 27.59
CA LEU A 481 3.30 8.64 27.42
C LEU A 481 2.11 9.53 27.80
N VAL A 482 2.42 10.75 28.25
CA VAL A 482 1.42 11.77 28.59
C VAL A 482 1.25 12.69 27.39
N TRP A 483 0.14 12.56 26.68
CA TRP A 483 -0.15 13.34 25.47
C TRP A 483 -0.86 14.67 25.74
N ASP A 484 -1.50 14.81 26.90
CA ASP A 484 -2.10 16.07 27.32
C ASP A 484 -0.97 17.08 27.62
N SER A 485 -0.86 18.10 26.77
CA SER A 485 0.18 19.12 26.89
C SER A 485 0.06 19.98 28.15
N THR A 486 -1.05 19.94 28.88
CA THR A 486 -1.18 20.60 30.18
C THR A 486 -0.57 19.77 31.31
N LEU A 487 -0.59 18.44 31.19
CA LEU A 487 -0.10 17.50 32.19
C LEU A 487 1.33 17.02 31.94
N ALA A 488 1.71 16.87 30.67
CA ALA A 488 3.03 16.39 30.30
C ALA A 488 4.15 17.28 30.88
N PRO A 489 5.28 16.72 31.35
CA PRO A 489 6.39 17.52 31.85
C PRO A 489 7.11 18.28 30.73
N GLN A 490 7.98 19.21 31.11
CA GLN A 490 8.83 19.91 30.14
C GLN A 490 9.72 18.91 29.40
N ALA A 491 9.90 19.13 28.09
CA ALA A 491 10.70 18.30 27.19
C ALA A 491 10.22 16.84 27.00
N HIS A 492 9.01 16.50 27.47
CA HIS A 492 8.43 15.16 27.32
C HIS A 492 8.37 14.67 25.87
N LEU A 493 8.13 15.60 24.94
CA LEU A 493 8.03 15.34 23.52
C LEU A 493 9.07 16.17 22.73
N PRO A 494 9.48 15.70 21.54
CA PRO A 494 9.15 14.39 20.96
C PRO A 494 9.82 13.22 21.71
N SER A 495 9.11 12.10 21.87
CA SER A 495 9.51 10.91 22.66
C SER A 495 10.47 9.96 21.93
N PHE A 496 10.90 10.37 20.73
CA PHE A 496 11.63 9.60 19.73
C PHE A 496 12.52 8.50 20.33
N GLY A 497 12.10 7.23 20.13
CA GLY A 497 12.92 6.05 20.34
C GLY A 497 13.63 5.98 21.69
N ILE A 498 12.87 6.05 22.79
CA ILE A 498 13.29 5.89 24.19
C ILE A 498 14.40 4.83 24.33
N GLY A 499 15.65 5.28 24.28
CA GLY A 499 16.80 4.40 24.20
C GLY A 499 18.11 5.18 24.14
N VAL A 500 18.99 4.88 25.10
CA VAL A 500 20.32 5.48 25.32
C VAL A 500 21.08 5.67 23.99
N GLY A 501 21.20 4.63 23.16
CA GLY A 501 21.96 4.68 21.90
C GLY A 501 21.37 5.57 20.79
N LYS A 502 20.04 5.70 20.70
CA LYS A 502 19.38 6.55 19.70
C LYS A 502 19.48 8.01 20.10
N TRP A 503 19.24 8.30 21.37
CA TRP A 503 19.35 9.66 21.88
C TRP A 503 20.79 10.19 21.79
N GLY A 504 21.80 9.34 22.01
CA GLY A 504 23.21 9.71 21.85
C GLY A 504 23.68 10.02 20.43
N GLY A 505 23.12 9.37 19.42
CA GLY A 505 23.41 9.69 18.02
C GLY A 505 22.92 11.09 17.63
N MET A 506 21.74 11.48 18.11
CA MET A 506 21.11 12.76 17.82
C MET A 506 21.86 13.94 18.48
N VAL A 507 22.30 13.77 19.73
CA VAL A 507 22.98 14.83 20.49
C VAL A 507 24.39 15.13 19.99
N ARG A 508 25.03 14.16 19.33
CA ARG A 508 26.29 14.39 18.60
C ARG A 508 26.13 15.20 17.32
N GLY A 509 24.96 15.17 16.68
CA GLY A 509 24.69 15.91 15.43
C GLY A 509 24.34 17.40 15.64
N TYR A 510 24.48 17.89 16.87
CA TYR A 510 23.89 19.13 17.39
C TYR A 510 24.89 20.22 17.75
#